data_AF-A0AAU0RHD0-F1
#
_entry.id   AF-A0AAU0RHD0-F1
#
_cell.length_a   1.000
_cell.length_b   1.000
_cell.length_c   1.000
_cell.angle_alpha   90.00
_cell.angle_beta   90.00
_cell.angle_gamma   90.00
#
_symmetry.space_group_name_H-M   'P 1'
#
loop_
_entity.id
_entity.type
_entity.pdbx_description
1 polymer ?
#
loop_
_entity_poly.entity_id
_entity_poly.type
_entity_poly.pdbx_seq_one_letter_code
_entity_poly.pdbx_strand_id
1 'polypeptide(L)'
;MKKTVWAYKNSAKIDIGSYQQGAIDLDDIQKHNSISDAEPTTGGTAEGVLIHELVEQFELQKSGVDPNDKATKDARFNDDHQAGINAENQVNGNTRLREKEQISEGNRVDFLHNNPYYYKYYRQKDNTILEERISVESKDMQINKKVIPE
;
A
#
# COMPACT_ATOMS: atom_id res chain seq x y z
N MET A 1 -24.96 -4.52 9.73
CA MET A 1 -24.06 -3.37 9.98
C MET A 1 -23.87 -2.60 8.68
N LYS A 2 -23.83 -1.26 8.72
CA LYS A 2 -23.46 -0.46 7.53
C LYS A 2 -21.96 -0.59 7.30
N LYS A 3 -21.59 -0.88 6.06
CA LYS A 3 -20.22 -0.98 5.57
C LYS A 3 -19.82 0.40 5.04
N THR A 4 -18.93 1.11 5.72
CA THR A 4 -18.57 2.49 5.38
C THR A 4 -17.06 2.64 5.33
N VAL A 5 -16.52 3.06 4.19
CA VAL A 5 -15.12 3.48 4.05
C VAL A 5 -15.11 5.01 3.94
N TRP A 6 -14.28 5.66 4.75
CA TRP A 6 -14.14 7.12 4.73
C TRP A 6 -13.01 7.52 3.80
N ALA A 7 -13.31 8.34 2.80
CA ALA A 7 -12.30 8.94 1.94
C ALA A 7 -11.98 10.36 2.44
N TYR A 8 -10.70 10.62 2.68
CA TYR A 8 -10.16 11.91 3.09
C TYR A 8 -9.36 12.53 1.95
N LYS A 9 -9.14 13.83 2.07
CA LYS A 9 -8.28 14.60 1.17
C LYS A 9 -7.19 15.28 2.00
N ASN A 10 -5.95 14.85 1.85
CA ASN A 10 -4.75 15.43 2.52
C ASN A 10 -4.91 15.55 4.05
N SER A 11 -5.24 14.42 4.66
CA SER A 11 -5.35 14.24 6.09
C SER A 11 -3.98 14.06 6.72
N ALA A 12 -3.67 14.86 7.73
CA ALA A 12 -2.47 14.66 8.54
C ALA A 12 -2.58 13.47 9.53
N LYS A 13 -3.70 12.74 9.53
CA LYS A 13 -4.02 11.68 10.50
C LYS A 13 -4.22 10.30 9.87
N ILE A 14 -4.38 10.27 8.55
CA ILE A 14 -4.62 9.06 7.76
C ILE A 14 -3.48 9.06 6.76
N ASP A 15 -2.57 8.08 6.83
CA ASP A 15 -1.62 7.82 5.74
C ASP A 15 -2.40 7.31 4.51
N ILE A 16 -1.73 6.79 3.47
CA ILE A 16 -2.36 6.21 2.26
C ILE A 16 -3.67 5.45 2.57
N GLY A 17 -3.64 4.57 3.58
CA GLY A 17 -4.81 3.96 4.17
C GLY A 17 -4.64 3.63 5.65
N SER A 18 -5.77 3.47 6.34
CA SER A 18 -5.82 3.10 7.76
C SER A 18 -6.81 1.96 7.97
N TYR A 19 -6.31 0.72 7.90
CA TYR A 19 -7.04 -0.52 8.20
C TYR A 19 -7.83 -0.42 9.51
N GLN A 20 -7.22 0.14 10.56
CA GLN A 20 -7.84 0.23 11.87
C GLN A 20 -8.99 1.26 11.93
N GLN A 21 -8.95 2.30 11.11
CA GLN A 21 -9.89 3.42 11.16
C GLN A 21 -10.94 3.37 10.06
N GLY A 22 -10.84 2.44 9.09
CA GLY A 22 -11.80 2.36 8.00
C GLY A 22 -11.67 3.53 7.02
N ALA A 23 -10.45 4.02 6.80
CA ALA A 23 -10.20 5.30 6.14
C ALA A 23 -9.08 5.22 5.09
N ILE A 24 -9.18 6.03 4.04
CA ILE A 24 -8.19 6.18 2.97
C ILE A 24 -7.92 7.66 2.70
N ASP A 25 -6.69 8.01 2.34
CA ASP A 25 -6.34 9.35 1.87
C ASP A 25 -6.16 9.36 0.34
N LEU A 26 -7.07 10.05 -0.34
CA LEU A 26 -7.07 10.12 -1.80
C LEU A 26 -5.91 10.97 -2.35
N ASP A 27 -5.44 11.98 -1.61
CA ASP A 27 -4.33 12.82 -2.08
C ASP A 27 -3.00 12.06 -1.99
N ASP A 28 -2.86 11.12 -1.04
CA ASP A 28 -1.71 10.22 -0.99
C ASP A 28 -1.73 9.19 -2.14
N ILE A 29 -2.90 8.60 -2.41
CA ILE A 29 -3.08 7.69 -3.55
C ILE A 29 -2.70 8.37 -4.88
N GLN A 30 -3.07 9.65 -5.06
CA GLN A 30 -2.77 10.43 -6.26
C GLN A 30 -1.28 10.73 -6.47
N LYS A 31 -0.42 10.51 -5.48
CA LYS A 31 1.05 10.67 -5.64
C LYS A 31 1.67 9.50 -6.40
N HIS A 32 0.96 8.38 -6.53
CA HIS A 32 1.35 7.28 -7.39
C HIS A 32 1.02 7.59 -8.85
N ASN A 33 1.82 7.06 -9.78
CA ASN A 33 1.53 7.13 -11.21
C ASN A 33 0.25 6.32 -11.52
N SER A 34 -0.48 6.70 -12.56
CA SER A 34 -1.61 5.91 -13.07
C SER A 34 -1.11 4.71 -13.87
N ILE A 35 -1.89 3.63 -13.86
CA ILE A 35 -1.72 2.51 -14.81
C ILE A 35 -1.76 2.96 -16.27
N SER A 36 -2.38 4.12 -16.55
CA SER A 36 -2.52 4.67 -17.90
C SER A 36 -1.36 5.58 -18.35
N ASP A 37 -0.40 5.90 -17.47
CA ASP A 37 0.68 6.86 -17.73
C ASP A 37 1.81 6.35 -18.68
N ALA A 38 1.55 5.28 -19.43
CA ALA A 38 2.44 4.59 -20.37
C ALA A 38 3.58 3.73 -19.75
N GLU A 39 4.03 2.74 -20.52
CA GLU A 39 5.00 1.69 -20.13
C GLU A 39 6.45 2.22 -19.97
N PRO A 40 7.25 1.63 -19.04
CA PRO A 40 6.83 0.57 -18.15
C PRO A 40 6.07 1.09 -16.92
N THR A 41 5.03 0.36 -16.53
CA THR A 41 4.36 0.53 -15.23
C THR A 41 5.40 0.55 -14.11
N THR A 42 5.30 1.52 -13.21
CA THR A 42 6.31 1.76 -12.18
C THR A 42 5.73 1.36 -10.82
N GLY A 43 6.09 0.19 -10.27
CA GLY A 43 5.77 -0.16 -8.88
C GLY A 43 4.28 -0.11 -8.53
N GLY A 44 3.93 0.47 -7.38
CA GLY A 44 2.55 0.74 -7.00
C GLY A 44 1.96 1.87 -7.86
N THR A 45 0.79 1.63 -8.45
CA THR A 45 0.00 2.62 -9.20
C THR A 45 -1.12 3.19 -8.34
N ALA A 46 -1.66 4.36 -8.70
CA ALA A 46 -2.77 4.98 -7.98
C ALA A 46 -4.00 4.06 -7.96
N GLU A 47 -4.35 3.44 -9.08
CA GLU A 47 -5.47 2.50 -9.18
C GLU A 47 -5.19 1.21 -8.38
N GLY A 48 -3.96 0.70 -8.43
CA GLY A 48 -3.52 -0.48 -7.68
C GLY A 48 -3.57 -0.28 -6.18
N VAL A 49 -3.08 0.87 -5.71
CA VAL A 49 -3.12 1.24 -4.29
C VAL A 49 -4.56 1.51 -3.85
N LEU A 50 -5.37 2.19 -4.65
CA LEU A 50 -6.78 2.39 -4.32
C LEU A 50 -7.52 1.06 -4.15
N ILE A 51 -7.34 0.10 -5.06
CA ILE A 51 -8.01 -1.20 -4.93
C ILE A 51 -7.47 -1.99 -3.74
N HIS A 52 -6.17 -1.89 -3.44
CA HIS A 52 -5.55 -2.49 -2.26
C HIS A 52 -6.30 -2.07 -1.00
N GLU A 53 -6.35 -0.76 -0.76
CA GLU A 53 -6.96 -0.21 0.45
C GLU A 53 -8.45 -0.55 0.52
N LEU A 54 -9.18 -0.47 -0.59
CA LEU A 54 -10.61 -0.81 -0.62
C LEU A 54 -10.90 -2.28 -0.31
N VAL A 55 -10.08 -3.20 -0.82
CA VAL A 55 -10.24 -4.64 -0.55
C VAL A 55 -9.97 -4.95 0.91
N GLU A 56 -8.93 -4.36 1.50
CA GLU A 56 -8.65 -4.52 2.93
C GLU A 56 -9.84 -4.09 3.80
N GLN A 57 -10.37 -2.88 3.54
CA GLN A 57 -11.53 -2.39 4.28
C GLN A 57 -12.77 -3.27 4.06
N PHE A 58 -12.95 -3.77 2.84
CA PHE A 58 -14.08 -4.63 2.51
C PHE A 58 -14.01 -5.98 3.23
N GLU A 59 -12.85 -6.63 3.27
CA GLU A 59 -12.67 -7.90 3.96
C GLU A 59 -12.82 -7.75 5.47
N LEU A 60 -12.27 -6.68 6.06
CA LEU A 60 -12.52 -6.35 7.46
C LEU A 60 -14.02 -6.19 7.75
N GLN A 61 -14.72 -5.39 6.95
CA GLN A 61 -16.16 -5.16 7.16
C GLN A 61 -17.03 -6.40 6.86
N LYS A 62 -16.56 -7.29 5.99
CA LYS A 62 -17.20 -8.57 5.68
C LYS A 62 -17.05 -9.57 6.82
N SER A 63 -15.96 -9.49 7.58
CA SER A 63 -15.74 -10.34 8.76
C SER A 63 -16.74 -10.07 9.90
N GLY A 64 -17.35 -8.87 9.92
CA GLY A 64 -18.30 -8.48 10.97
C GLY A 64 -17.64 -8.14 12.31
N VAL A 65 -16.30 -8.02 12.34
CA VAL A 65 -15.53 -7.59 13.51
C VAL A 65 -15.99 -6.20 13.99
N ASP A 66 -16.07 -6.03 15.30
CA ASP A 66 -16.37 -4.74 15.91
C ASP A 66 -15.29 -3.71 15.53
N PRO A 67 -15.64 -2.54 14.97
CA PRO A 67 -14.69 -1.48 14.66
C PRO A 67 -13.80 -1.05 15.83
N ASN A 68 -14.24 -1.29 17.08
CA ASN A 68 -13.48 -0.95 18.29
C ASN A 68 -12.62 -2.11 18.81
N ASP A 69 -12.79 -3.33 18.29
CA ASP A 69 -11.98 -4.48 18.68
C ASP A 69 -10.65 -4.50 17.93
N LYS A 70 -9.69 -3.75 18.46
CA LYS A 70 -8.35 -3.67 17.89
C LYS A 70 -7.65 -5.03 17.83
N ALA A 71 -7.80 -5.88 18.86
CA ALA A 71 -7.08 -7.14 18.93
C ALA A 71 -7.51 -8.09 17.80
N THR A 72 -8.81 -8.17 17.53
CA THR A 72 -9.32 -9.00 16.43
C THR A 72 -8.96 -8.42 15.07
N LYS A 73 -8.97 -7.09 14.91
CA LYS A 73 -8.47 -6.43 13.68
C LYS A 73 -7.00 -6.76 13.43
N ASP A 74 -6.14 -6.63 14.44
CA ASP A 74 -4.71 -6.92 14.33
C ASP A 74 -4.45 -8.39 13.95
N ALA A 75 -5.23 -9.32 14.52
CA ALA A 75 -5.12 -10.75 14.20
C ALA A 75 -5.49 -11.08 12.74
N ARG A 76 -6.34 -10.26 12.11
CA ARG A 76 -6.79 -10.44 10.73
C ARG A 76 -5.97 -9.67 9.71
N PHE A 77 -5.23 -8.65 10.15
CA PHE A 77 -4.54 -7.71 9.28
C PHE A 77 -3.75 -8.42 8.17
N ASN A 78 -2.99 -9.46 8.49
CA ASN A 78 -2.17 -10.16 7.48
C ASN A 78 -3.00 -10.84 6.38
N ASP A 79 -4.15 -11.42 6.72
CA ASP A 79 -5.03 -12.10 5.77
C ASP A 79 -5.72 -11.08 4.85
N ASP A 80 -6.26 -10.02 5.45
CA ASP A 80 -6.95 -8.96 4.72
C ASP A 80 -5.95 -8.15 3.85
N HIS A 81 -4.74 -7.87 4.36
CA HIS A 81 -3.64 -7.25 3.62
C HIS A 81 -3.16 -8.13 2.45
N GLN A 82 -3.14 -9.45 2.61
CA GLN A 82 -2.85 -10.36 1.51
C GLN A 82 -3.91 -10.33 0.41
N ALA A 83 -5.19 -10.18 0.76
CA ALA A 83 -6.24 -9.95 -0.22
C ALA A 83 -6.05 -8.63 -0.97
N GLY A 84 -5.69 -7.55 -0.26
CA GLY A 84 -5.33 -6.25 -0.85
C GLY A 84 -4.18 -6.36 -1.86
N ILE A 85 -3.07 -7.03 -1.48
CA ILE A 85 -1.92 -7.25 -2.36
C ILE A 85 -2.30 -8.05 -3.62
N ASN A 86 -3.16 -9.07 -3.49
CA ASN A 86 -3.59 -9.85 -4.65
C ASN A 86 -4.40 -9.00 -5.63
N ALA A 87 -5.28 -8.12 -5.12
CA ALA A 87 -6.05 -7.20 -5.94
C ALA A 87 -5.16 -6.12 -6.60
N GLU A 88 -4.20 -5.56 -5.85
CA GLU A 88 -3.20 -4.62 -6.35
C GLU A 88 -2.41 -5.23 -7.52
N ASN A 89 -1.87 -6.44 -7.35
CA ASN A 89 -1.11 -7.13 -8.39
C ASN A 89 -1.97 -7.39 -9.65
N GLN A 90 -3.23 -7.78 -9.46
CA GLN A 90 -4.16 -8.00 -10.57
C GLN A 90 -4.42 -6.72 -11.37
N VAL A 91 -4.55 -5.57 -10.69
CA VAL A 91 -4.74 -4.28 -11.36
C VAL A 91 -3.45 -3.81 -12.02
N ASN A 92 -2.33 -3.79 -11.30
CA ASN A 92 -1.05 -3.28 -11.82
C ASN A 92 -0.47 -4.11 -12.96
N GLY A 93 -0.77 -5.42 -12.98
CA GLY A 93 -0.11 -6.37 -13.89
C GLY A 93 1.37 -6.60 -13.55
N ASN A 94 1.80 -6.25 -12.33
CA ASN A 94 3.09 -6.57 -11.76
C ASN A 94 2.91 -7.41 -10.49
N THR A 95 4.01 -7.99 -9.99
CA THR A 95 3.98 -8.81 -8.78
C THR A 95 4.74 -8.12 -7.67
N ARG A 96 4.05 -7.77 -6.59
CA ARG A 96 4.71 -7.35 -5.34
C ARG A 96 5.45 -8.53 -4.71
N LEU A 97 6.75 -8.34 -4.45
CA LEU A 97 7.66 -9.35 -3.94
C LEU A 97 7.69 -9.28 -2.40
N ARG A 98 7.41 -10.41 -1.75
CA ARG A 98 7.49 -10.53 -0.28
C ARG A 98 8.81 -11.15 0.16
N GLU A 99 9.09 -11.06 1.47
CA GLU A 99 10.29 -11.55 2.16
C GLU A 99 10.79 -12.96 1.75
N LYS A 100 9.92 -13.83 1.22
CA LYS A 100 10.29 -15.16 0.72
C LYS A 100 11.21 -15.14 -0.52
N GLU A 101 11.34 -14.02 -1.23
CA GLU A 101 12.28 -13.86 -2.35
C GLU A 101 13.64 -13.26 -1.94
N GLN A 102 14.04 -13.35 -0.67
CA GLN A 102 15.28 -12.76 -0.09
C GLN A 102 15.34 -11.23 -0.10
N ILE A 103 14.34 -10.56 -0.66
CA ILE A 103 14.18 -9.11 -0.58
C ILE A 103 13.08 -8.82 0.44
N SER A 104 13.47 -8.43 1.66
CA SER A 104 12.53 -8.08 2.73
C SER A 104 11.66 -6.89 2.31
N GLU A 105 10.38 -6.81 2.67
CA GLU A 105 9.62 -5.54 2.68
C GLU A 105 9.43 -5.10 4.14
N GLY A 106 9.19 -3.82 4.42
CA GLY A 106 8.86 -3.41 5.78
C GLY A 106 9.07 -1.93 6.11
N ASN A 107 8.98 -1.61 7.39
CA ASN A 107 9.39 -0.32 7.93
C ASN A 107 10.91 -0.27 8.03
N ARG A 108 11.54 0.73 7.41
CA ARG A 108 12.93 1.09 7.71
C ARG A 108 13.01 2.57 8.05
N VAL A 109 14.02 2.90 8.83
CA VAL A 109 14.39 4.29 9.09
C VAL A 109 15.55 4.61 8.19
N ASP A 110 15.49 5.73 7.48
CA ASP A 110 16.68 6.23 6.79
C ASP A 110 17.67 6.67 7.86
N PHE A 111 18.75 5.90 8.04
CA PHE A 111 19.77 6.18 9.05
C PHE A 111 20.40 7.57 8.91
N LEU A 112 20.34 8.19 7.72
CA LEU A 112 20.90 9.53 7.49
C LEU A 112 19.93 10.66 7.88
N HIS A 113 18.62 10.42 7.85
CA HIS A 113 17.60 11.47 8.03
C HIS A 113 16.60 11.20 9.16
N ASN A 114 16.69 10.03 9.81
CA ASN A 114 15.74 9.55 10.82
C ASN A 114 14.27 9.60 10.36
N ASN A 115 14.04 9.58 9.05
CA ASN A 115 12.71 9.60 8.46
C ASN A 115 12.25 8.16 8.23
N PRO A 116 11.11 7.74 8.81
CA PRO A 116 10.57 6.43 8.55
C PRO A 116 10.08 6.35 7.09
N TYR A 117 10.33 5.21 6.45
CA TYR A 117 9.82 4.92 5.12
C TYR A 117 9.40 3.45 5.00
N TYR A 118 8.37 3.20 4.18
CA TYR A 118 8.06 1.87 3.67
C TYR A 118 8.89 1.62 2.43
N TYR A 119 9.34 0.39 2.26
CA TYR A 119 9.93 -0.08 1.02
C TYR A 119 9.20 -1.32 0.52
N LYS A 120 8.90 -1.31 -0.77
CA LYS A 120 8.20 -2.37 -1.50
C LYS A 120 9.02 -2.77 -2.71
N TYR A 121 8.96 -4.03 -3.08
CA TYR A 121 9.62 -4.51 -4.29
C TYR A 121 8.59 -5.05 -5.27
N TYR A 122 8.79 -4.75 -6.53
CA TYR A 122 7.88 -5.17 -7.59
C TYR A 122 8.69 -5.82 -8.71
N ARG A 123 8.34 -7.06 -9.05
CA ARG A 123 8.76 -7.66 -10.32
C ARG A 123 7.83 -7.17 -11.42
N GLN A 124 8.38 -6.42 -12.35
CA GLN A 124 7.68 -5.90 -13.52
C GLN A 124 7.48 -7.00 -14.57
N LYS A 125 6.67 -6.71 -15.60
CA LYS A 125 6.37 -7.66 -16.68
C LYS A 125 7.60 -8.08 -17.49
N ASP A 126 8.60 -7.20 -17.58
CA ASP A 126 9.89 -7.44 -18.24
C ASP A 126 10.91 -8.16 -17.34
N ASN A 127 10.46 -8.65 -16.18
CA ASN A 127 11.25 -9.25 -15.09
C ASN A 127 12.20 -8.31 -14.35
N THR A 128 12.23 -7.01 -14.65
CA THR A 128 13.02 -6.06 -13.85
C THR A 128 12.45 -5.96 -12.44
N ILE A 129 13.33 -5.78 -11.45
CA ILE A 129 12.95 -5.54 -10.07
C ILE A 129 12.99 -4.04 -9.80
N LEU A 130 11.88 -3.50 -9.31
CA LEU A 130 11.78 -2.12 -8.88
C LEU A 130 11.67 -2.06 -7.36
N GLU A 131 12.51 -1.24 -6.72
CA GLU A 131 12.34 -0.79 -5.35
C GLU A 131 11.51 0.50 -5.33
N GLU A 132 10.45 0.52 -4.55
CA GLU A 132 9.65 1.70 -4.25
C GLU A 132 9.86 2.08 -2.78
N ARG A 133 10.20 3.34 -2.52
CA ARG A 133 10.31 3.91 -1.17
C ARG A 133 9.26 4.99 -0.98
N ILE A 134 8.48 4.86 0.08
CA ILE A 134 7.39 5.77 0.44
C ILE A 134 7.72 6.38 1.80
N SER A 135 7.86 7.70 1.89
CA SER A 135 8.00 8.36 3.20
C SER A 135 6.69 8.27 3.98
N VAL A 136 6.74 7.90 5.25
CA VAL A 136 5.52 7.73 6.08
C VAL A 136 5.39 8.86 7.10
N GLU A 137 4.18 9.03 7.66
CA GLU A 137 3.91 10.04 8.70
C GLU A 137 4.25 11.48 8.29
N SER A 138 4.29 11.76 6.98
CA SER A 138 4.61 13.07 6.40
C SER A 138 3.44 13.60 5.58
N LYS A 139 3.02 14.84 5.87
CA LYS A 139 2.07 15.59 5.00
C LYS A 139 2.55 15.66 3.54
N ASP A 140 3.86 15.69 3.38
CA ASP A 140 4.54 15.74 2.10
C ASP A 140 5.04 14.33 1.73
N MET A 141 4.17 13.31 1.76
CA MET A 141 4.54 11.96 1.33
C MET A 141 5.24 12.01 -0.04
N GLN A 142 6.40 11.38 -0.14
CA GLN A 142 7.20 11.25 -1.35
C GLN A 142 7.34 9.78 -1.72
N ILE A 143 7.29 9.51 -3.03
CA ILE A 143 7.49 8.19 -3.59
C ILE A 143 8.72 8.23 -4.48
N ASN A 144 9.71 7.41 -4.16
CA ASN A 144 10.93 7.25 -4.93
C ASN A 144 11.00 5.84 -5.49
N LYS A 145 11.27 5.71 -6.79
CA LYS A 145 11.32 4.43 -7.49
C LYS A 145 12.70 4.22 -8.11
N LYS A 146 13.27 3.04 -7.94
CA LYS A 146 14.60 2.69 -8.46
C LYS A 146 14.61 1.26 -8.98
N VAL A 147 15.11 1.06 -10.21
CA VAL A 147 15.38 -0.29 -10.74
C VAL A 147 16.61 -0.87 -10.04
N ILE A 148 16.50 -2.10 -9.57
CA ILE A 148 17.59 -2.87 -8.96
C ILE A 148 18.30 -3.66 -10.07
N PRO A 149 19.60 -3.41 -10.32
CA PRO A 149 20.38 -4.22 -11.26
C PRO A 149 20.52 -5.66 -10.74
N GLU A 150 20.48 -6.64 -11.65
CA GLU A 150 20.91 -8.02 -11.36
C GLU A 150 22.42 -8.11 -11.06
#